data_AF-A0A4Q5NW34-F1
#
_entry.id   AF-A0A4Q5NW34-F1
#
_cell.length_a   1.000
_cell.length_b   1.000
_cell.length_c   1.000
_cell.angle_alpha   90.00
_cell.angle_beta   90.00
_cell.angle_gamma   90.00
#
_symmetry.space_group_name_H-M   'P 1'
#
loop_
_entity.id
_entity.type
_entity.pdbx_description
1 polymer ?
#
loop_
_entity_poly.entity_id
_entity_poly.type
_entity_poly.pdbx_seq_one_letter_code
_entity_poly.pdbx_strand_id
1 'polypeptide(L)'
;MSRFVLPRKNRGRRRGISMWLFVATMPIIFGVCGLVIDLGQLQARRAQAQRAADAAALAGAMVSGSSTTSATVISTAERYAALNGFDPTSKKRVYRVTVTPSYGTQAGGTYNNSVYVKVATDEPVYFAPVAEALLAAAGMKSSAVRFARTVSASARAEKLVHLPMSLGGPFGISDPNKAPSNLSVFGPDAYYNYGDPYSTRFRQNGDENPLYDKTDGYYNYNLTVPANYTSSQNDKFVHIQIFDPDSYSPNGTDKFDEYRTPNPANKYNNKKPQKHNKNTTTTVYELWKDGKKITEATYDDNPSTNEKWVEPPGFDVNLDTYGTGQYQIRVKAIDGASENGFLLRAGPTKGLNLNETDWNNQFGDKGGTAPDNILTPITATGDLQMNFTKSGTVKFRLGYINANQAGHDVQVSKFDVDVGSKTITYTTDPAIAGIAPGVIPQPGDGIWSTDTIHFPDTWKGGNLYAEYVAGAGDTSSWSLTGAGEDGEVRLVE
;
A
#
# COMPACT_ATOMS: atom_id res chain seq x y z
N MET A 1 71.43 -19.15 78.81
CA MET A 1 70.21 -19.20 77.98
C MET A 1 70.38 -18.23 76.81
N SER A 2 70.70 -18.77 75.62
CA SER A 2 70.98 -17.99 74.39
C SER A 2 69.69 -17.84 73.58
N ARG A 3 69.29 -16.60 73.29
CA ARG A 3 68.10 -16.24 72.51
C ARG A 3 68.37 -16.45 71.02
N PHE A 4 67.70 -17.43 70.43
CA PHE A 4 67.70 -17.69 68.99
C PHE A 4 66.85 -16.62 68.28
N VAL A 5 67.49 -15.68 67.59
CA VAL A 5 66.82 -14.68 66.75
C VAL A 5 66.72 -15.23 65.34
N LEU A 6 65.51 -15.55 64.89
CA LEU A 6 65.25 -15.94 63.50
C LEU A 6 65.40 -14.73 62.56
N PRO A 7 66.09 -14.86 61.41
CA PRO A 7 66.22 -13.79 60.44
C PRO A 7 64.86 -13.51 59.79
N ARG A 8 64.43 -12.25 59.85
CA ARG A 8 63.21 -11.74 59.23
C ARG A 8 63.38 -11.83 57.70
N LYS A 9 62.73 -12.81 57.07
CA LYS A 9 62.65 -12.98 55.61
C LYS A 9 62.11 -11.69 55.00
N ASN A 10 62.98 -10.89 54.38
CA ASN A 10 62.60 -9.72 53.62
C ASN A 10 61.52 -10.12 52.61
N ARG A 11 60.30 -9.61 52.79
CA ARG A 11 59.26 -9.63 51.76
C ARG A 11 59.76 -8.74 50.63
N GLY A 12 60.56 -9.34 49.75
CA GLY A 12 60.99 -8.78 48.48
C GLY A 12 59.79 -8.16 47.79
N ARG A 13 59.81 -6.85 47.77
CA ARG A 13 58.76 -5.95 47.37
C ARG A 13 58.49 -6.16 45.88
N ARG A 14 57.53 -7.05 45.52
CA ARG A 14 56.97 -7.21 44.16
C ARG A 14 56.14 -5.97 43.75
N ARG A 15 56.71 -4.75 43.85
CA ARG A 15 56.01 -3.49 43.53
C ARG A 15 56.36 -2.93 42.14
N GLY A 16 57.08 -3.68 41.30
CA GLY A 16 57.45 -3.26 39.94
C GLY A 16 56.63 -3.88 38.81
N ILE A 17 56.04 -5.07 39.02
CA ILE A 17 55.32 -5.81 37.95
C ILE A 17 54.05 -5.08 37.50
N SER A 18 53.34 -4.42 38.41
CA SER A 18 52.13 -3.66 38.08
C SER A 18 52.40 -2.47 37.16
N MET A 19 53.57 -1.83 37.26
CA MET A 19 53.96 -0.73 36.38
C MET A 19 54.22 -1.22 34.96
N TRP A 20 54.91 -2.36 34.81
CA TRP A 20 55.14 -2.97 33.50
C TRP A 20 53.86 -3.45 32.84
N LEU A 21 52.95 -4.07 33.62
CA LEU A 21 51.63 -4.46 33.11
C LEU A 21 50.83 -3.24 32.64
N PHE A 22 50.85 -2.12 33.40
CA PHE A 22 50.16 -0.89 33.01
C PHE A 22 50.73 -0.26 31.74
N VAL A 23 52.06 -0.19 31.62
CA VAL A 23 52.74 0.33 30.42
C VAL A 23 52.48 -0.57 29.22
N ALA A 24 52.41 -1.90 29.40
CA ALA A 24 52.10 -2.84 28.33
C ALA A 24 50.63 -2.78 27.89
N THR A 25 49.68 -2.47 28.79
CA THR A 25 48.24 -2.40 28.45
C THR A 25 47.83 -1.06 27.86
N MET A 26 48.53 0.04 28.14
CA MET A 26 48.19 1.36 27.59
C MET A 26 48.10 1.39 26.06
N PRO A 27 49.09 0.89 25.29
CA PRO A 27 49.00 0.83 23.83
C PRO A 27 47.82 0.00 23.32
N ILE A 28 47.46 -1.06 24.05
CA ILE A 28 46.31 -1.91 23.71
C ILE A 28 45.02 -1.13 23.88
N ILE A 29 44.85 -0.42 25.00
CA ILE A 29 43.66 0.40 25.26
C ILE A 29 43.53 1.51 24.21
N PHE A 30 44.60 2.26 23.94
CA PHE A 30 44.56 3.31 22.91
C PHE A 30 44.35 2.76 21.50
N GLY A 31 44.93 1.59 21.18
CA GLY A 31 44.69 0.90 19.92
C GLY A 31 43.22 0.53 19.74
N VAL A 32 42.59 -0.01 20.78
CA VAL A 32 41.15 -0.32 20.75
C VAL A 32 40.31 0.96 20.63
N CYS A 33 40.62 2.03 21.37
CA CYS A 33 39.93 3.31 21.23
C CYS A 33 40.04 3.89 19.81
N GLY A 34 41.22 3.81 19.20
CA GLY A 34 41.43 4.23 17.81
C GLY A 34 40.59 3.42 16.82
N LEU A 35 40.51 2.10 17.00
CA LEU A 35 39.66 1.23 16.19
C LEU A 35 38.16 1.56 16.34
N VAL A 36 37.72 1.94 17.55
CA VAL A 36 36.34 2.38 17.79
C VAL A 36 36.03 3.68 17.01
N ILE A 37 36.98 4.62 16.96
CA ILE A 37 36.82 5.86 16.19
C ILE A 37 36.71 5.56 14.69
N ASP A 38 37.61 4.74 14.15
CA ASP A 38 37.58 4.34 12.74
C ASP A 38 36.25 3.63 12.41
N LEU A 39 35.81 2.69 13.25
CA LEU A 39 34.55 1.98 13.06
C LEU A 39 33.34 2.93 13.12
N GLY A 40 33.32 3.86 14.08
CA GLY A 40 32.26 4.86 14.19
C GLY A 40 32.16 5.74 12.96
N GLN A 41 33.30 6.18 12.41
CA GLN A 41 33.32 6.93 11.16
C GLN A 41 32.82 6.11 9.97
N LEU A 42 33.25 4.85 9.85
CA LEU A 42 32.79 3.96 8.77
C LEU A 42 31.29 3.69 8.86
N GLN A 43 30.74 3.51 10.06
CA GLN A 43 29.31 3.33 10.26
C GLN A 43 28.51 4.60 9.91
N ALA A 44 28.97 5.78 10.34
CA ALA A 44 28.33 7.04 9.98
C ALA A 44 28.32 7.26 8.45
N ARG A 45 29.42 6.92 7.78
CA ARG A 45 29.52 6.99 6.32
C ARG A 45 28.64 5.96 5.62
N ARG A 46 28.51 4.76 6.17
CA ARG A 46 27.59 3.73 5.66
C ARG A 46 26.14 4.20 5.74
N ALA A 47 25.73 4.81 6.84
CA ALA A 47 24.38 5.36 6.98
C ALA A 47 24.09 6.49 5.97
N GLN A 48 25.08 7.35 5.68
CA GLN A 48 24.96 8.35 4.62
C GLN A 48 24.86 7.70 3.23
N ALA A 49 25.67 6.68 2.95
CA ALA A 49 25.63 5.95 1.70
C ALA A 49 24.27 5.25 1.48
N GLN A 50 23.67 4.70 2.56
CA GLN A 50 22.34 4.08 2.47
C GLN A 50 21.27 5.11 2.10
N ARG A 51 21.20 6.25 2.79
CA ARG A 51 20.24 7.31 2.46
C ARG A 51 20.40 7.81 1.02
N ALA A 52 21.63 7.89 0.53
CA ALA A 52 21.91 8.27 -0.85
C ALA A 52 21.43 7.21 -1.85
N ALA A 53 21.67 5.92 -1.55
CA ALA A 53 21.20 4.81 -2.37
C ALA A 53 19.66 4.76 -2.41
N ASP A 54 19.00 4.87 -1.25
CA ASP A 54 17.54 4.86 -1.11
C ASP A 54 16.91 6.00 -1.93
N ALA A 55 17.40 7.23 -1.75
CA ALA A 55 16.88 8.39 -2.48
C ALA A 55 17.13 8.29 -3.99
N ALA A 56 18.30 7.78 -4.40
CA ALA A 56 18.63 7.59 -5.81
C ALA A 56 17.76 6.50 -6.47
N ALA A 57 17.52 5.39 -5.76
CA ALA A 57 16.68 4.31 -6.24
C ALA A 57 15.23 4.77 -6.40
N LEU A 58 14.66 5.42 -5.38
CA LEU A 58 13.29 5.97 -5.43
C LEU A 58 13.13 6.98 -6.57
N ALA A 59 14.08 7.91 -6.72
CA ALA A 59 14.02 8.92 -7.77
C ALA A 59 14.14 8.31 -9.17
N GLY A 60 15.04 7.33 -9.35
CA GLY A 60 15.17 6.60 -10.60
C GLY A 60 13.89 5.85 -10.97
N ALA A 61 13.29 5.14 -10.01
CA ALA A 61 12.06 4.39 -10.23
C ALA A 61 10.86 5.34 -10.48
N MET A 62 10.83 6.54 -9.91
CA MET A 62 9.75 7.52 -10.13
C MET A 62 9.69 8.00 -11.59
N VAL A 63 10.85 8.26 -12.20
CA VAL A 63 10.92 8.70 -13.61
C VAL A 63 10.82 7.56 -14.62
N SER A 64 10.82 6.32 -14.13
CA SER A 64 10.75 5.16 -15.00
C SER A 64 9.36 4.92 -15.60
N GLY A 65 9.33 4.40 -16.83
CA GLY A 65 8.12 4.16 -17.62
C GLY A 65 8.50 3.71 -19.04
N SER A 66 7.53 3.26 -19.86
CA SER A 66 7.85 2.71 -21.20
C SER A 66 8.42 3.75 -22.17
N SER A 67 8.09 5.02 -21.96
CA SER A 67 8.57 6.13 -22.78
C SER A 67 9.90 6.72 -22.30
N THR A 68 10.44 6.25 -21.17
CA THR A 68 11.68 6.77 -20.57
C THR A 68 12.89 5.90 -20.93
N THR A 69 13.99 6.51 -21.34
CA THR A 69 15.25 5.80 -21.63
C THR A 69 16.03 5.48 -20.35
N SER A 70 16.79 4.38 -20.36
CA SER A 70 17.71 4.03 -19.26
C SER A 70 18.67 5.17 -18.91
N ALA A 71 19.11 5.96 -19.90
CA ALA A 71 19.96 7.14 -19.66
C ALA A 71 19.29 8.20 -18.77
N THR A 72 17.98 8.43 -18.96
CA THR A 72 17.21 9.39 -18.15
C THR A 72 17.09 8.91 -16.70
N VAL A 73 16.81 7.61 -16.52
CA VAL A 73 16.74 6.98 -15.20
C VAL A 73 18.09 7.05 -14.48
N ILE A 74 19.18 6.67 -15.16
CA ILE A 74 20.54 6.73 -14.63
C ILE A 74 20.89 8.15 -14.21
N SER A 75 20.70 9.13 -15.11
CA SER A 75 21.01 10.54 -14.81
C SER A 75 20.21 11.09 -13.62
N THR A 76 18.95 10.67 -13.48
CA THR A 76 18.09 11.10 -12.36
C THR A 76 18.56 10.48 -11.04
N ALA A 77 18.82 9.18 -11.03
CA ALA A 77 19.33 8.48 -9.85
C ALA A 77 20.69 9.03 -9.42
N GLU A 78 21.62 9.26 -10.35
CA GLU A 78 22.93 9.87 -10.08
C GLU A 78 22.79 11.29 -9.52
N ARG A 79 21.85 12.10 -10.04
CA ARG A 79 21.57 13.44 -9.49
C ARG A 79 21.13 13.37 -8.03
N TYR A 80 20.24 12.44 -7.67
CA TYR A 80 19.80 12.29 -6.28
C TYR A 80 20.89 11.71 -5.38
N ALA A 81 21.76 10.82 -5.88
CA ALA A 81 22.95 10.41 -5.17
C ALA A 81 23.91 11.59 -4.91
N ALA A 82 24.11 12.46 -5.91
CA ALA A 82 24.93 13.66 -5.80
C ALA A 82 24.37 14.67 -4.78
N LEU A 83 23.05 14.91 -4.78
CA LEU A 83 22.38 15.75 -3.78
C LEU A 83 22.55 15.21 -2.35
N ASN A 84 22.73 13.89 -2.19
CA ASN A 84 23.02 13.23 -0.92
C ASN A 84 24.53 13.09 -0.63
N GLY A 85 25.39 13.80 -1.37
CA GLY A 85 26.83 13.88 -1.11
C GLY A 85 27.68 12.80 -1.79
N PHE A 86 27.11 12.04 -2.71
CA PHE A 86 27.78 10.99 -3.49
C PHE A 86 27.76 11.33 -4.99
N ASP A 87 28.42 12.44 -5.33
CA ASP A 87 28.49 12.95 -6.70
C ASP A 87 29.56 12.19 -7.52
N PRO A 88 29.17 11.39 -8.54
CA PRO A 88 30.13 10.64 -9.36
C PRO A 88 31.08 11.54 -10.16
N THR A 89 30.77 12.84 -10.31
CA THR A 89 31.60 13.82 -11.03
C THR A 89 32.56 14.59 -10.10
N SER A 90 32.51 14.35 -8.79
CA SER A 90 33.33 15.07 -7.82
C SER A 90 34.82 14.86 -8.05
N LYS A 91 35.56 15.97 -8.18
CA LYS A 91 37.04 15.96 -8.24
C LYS A 91 37.69 15.88 -6.86
N LYS A 92 36.93 16.09 -5.78
CA LYS A 92 37.45 16.11 -4.40
C LYS A 92 37.62 14.70 -3.85
N ARG A 93 36.72 13.78 -4.21
CA ARG A 93 36.69 12.39 -3.76
C ARG A 93 36.06 11.52 -4.85
N VAL A 94 36.54 10.29 -4.97
CA VAL A 94 36.01 9.33 -5.94
C VAL A 94 34.76 8.66 -5.34
N TYR A 95 33.60 8.97 -5.90
CA TYR A 95 32.34 8.28 -5.62
C TYR A 95 32.00 7.36 -6.78
N ARG A 96 31.67 6.11 -6.46
CA ARG A 96 31.23 5.10 -7.43
C ARG A 96 29.74 4.90 -7.24
N VAL A 97 28.95 5.45 -8.16
CA VAL A 97 27.50 5.23 -8.23
C VAL A 97 27.25 4.31 -9.41
N THR A 98 26.58 3.19 -9.16
CA THR A 98 26.18 2.22 -10.18
C THR A 98 24.67 2.13 -10.14
N VAL A 99 24.03 2.48 -11.25
CA VAL A 99 22.58 2.42 -11.43
C VAL A 99 22.31 1.34 -12.47
N THR A 100 21.48 0.37 -12.09
CA THR A 100 21.02 -0.70 -12.99
C THR A 100 19.51 -0.58 -13.16
N PRO A 101 19.06 0.17 -14.17
CA PRO A 101 17.70 0.09 -14.69
C PRO A 101 17.35 -1.34 -15.09
N SER A 102 16.25 -1.89 -14.57
CA SER A 102 15.60 -3.04 -15.19
C SER A 102 14.28 -2.53 -15.77
N TYR A 103 14.15 -2.53 -17.09
CA TYR A 103 12.92 -2.14 -17.81
C TYR A 103 12.85 -2.92 -19.12
N GLY A 104 11.75 -3.64 -19.37
CA GLY A 104 11.35 -4.07 -20.73
C GLY A 104 12.32 -4.88 -21.60
N THR A 105 13.54 -5.23 -21.15
CA THR A 105 14.49 -6.06 -21.91
C THR A 105 14.95 -7.27 -21.12
N GLN A 106 14.69 -8.44 -21.71
CA GLN A 106 15.02 -9.75 -21.18
C GLN A 106 16.53 -10.02 -21.26
N ALA A 107 17.18 -10.20 -20.10
CA ALA A 107 18.41 -10.97 -19.99
C ALA A 107 18.38 -11.73 -18.65
N GLY A 108 18.02 -13.02 -18.70
CA GLY A 108 18.09 -13.91 -17.53
C GLY A 108 16.78 -14.15 -16.75
N GLY A 109 15.63 -13.69 -17.22
CA GLY A 109 14.32 -14.19 -16.75
C GLY A 109 13.70 -13.51 -15.51
N THR A 110 13.89 -12.20 -15.30
CA THR A 110 13.10 -11.45 -14.31
C THR A 110 12.82 -10.04 -14.82
N TYR A 111 11.54 -9.73 -15.07
CA TYR A 111 11.08 -8.40 -15.42
C TYR A 111 10.75 -7.67 -14.12
N ASN A 112 11.38 -6.53 -13.85
CA ASN A 112 11.03 -5.70 -12.71
C ASN A 112 11.02 -4.26 -13.20
N ASN A 113 9.95 -3.47 -12.97
CA ASN A 113 10.02 -2.02 -13.05
C ASN A 113 10.82 -1.51 -11.84
N SER A 114 12.12 -1.84 -11.80
CA SER A 114 12.97 -1.58 -10.67
C SER A 114 14.25 -0.86 -11.03
N VAL A 115 14.71 -0.07 -10.07
CA VAL A 115 16.02 0.56 -10.12
C VAL A 115 16.82 0.04 -8.95
N TYR A 116 17.90 -0.67 -9.28
CA TYR A 116 18.93 -0.98 -8.31
C TYR A 116 20.00 0.12 -8.35
N VAL A 117 20.32 0.68 -7.19
CA VAL A 117 21.41 1.64 -7.04
C VAL A 117 22.41 1.12 -6.02
N LYS A 118 23.69 1.15 -6.38
CA LYS A 118 24.80 0.91 -5.45
C LYS A 118 25.68 2.15 -5.39
N VAL A 119 25.92 2.62 -4.17
CA VAL A 119 26.79 3.77 -3.89
C VAL A 119 28.00 3.26 -3.11
N ALA A 120 29.20 3.62 -3.55
CA ALA A 120 30.45 3.25 -2.89
C ALA A 120 31.47 4.39 -2.87
N THR A 121 32.26 4.45 -1.80
CA THR A 121 33.35 5.41 -1.62
C THR A 121 34.47 4.79 -0.78
N ASP A 122 35.69 5.26 -0.96
CA ASP A 122 36.82 4.89 -0.11
C ASP A 122 36.97 5.92 1.01
N GLU A 123 36.80 5.46 2.25
CA GLU A 123 36.88 6.29 3.46
C GLU A 123 38.22 6.08 4.16
N PRO A 124 38.94 7.16 4.52
CA PRO A 124 40.18 7.04 5.26
C PRO A 124 39.92 6.44 6.64
N VAL A 125 40.84 5.59 7.09
CA VAL A 125 40.91 5.05 8.45
C VAL A 125 42.26 5.44 9.04
N TYR A 126 42.27 5.88 10.29
CA TYR A 126 43.45 6.52 10.89
C TYR A 126 44.25 5.55 11.75
N PHE A 127 43.60 4.67 12.50
CA PHE A 127 44.22 3.80 13.49
C PHE A 127 44.31 2.33 13.05
N ALA A 128 43.39 1.88 12.18
CA ALA A 128 43.46 0.56 11.56
C ALA A 128 44.80 0.28 10.84
N PRO A 129 45.39 1.24 10.08
CA PRO A 129 46.69 1.01 9.45
C PRO A 129 47.82 0.81 10.47
N VAL A 130 47.75 1.51 11.61
CA VAL A 130 48.74 1.38 12.69
C VAL A 130 48.62 0.00 13.35
N ALA A 131 47.39 -0.46 13.60
CA ALA A 131 47.15 -1.81 14.11
C ALA A 131 47.65 -2.88 13.13
N GLU A 132 47.37 -2.73 11.83
CA GLU A 132 47.84 -3.65 10.78
C GLU A 132 49.37 -3.71 10.71
N ALA A 133 50.05 -2.57 10.84
CA ALA A 133 51.50 -2.48 10.86
C ALA A 133 52.11 -3.14 12.11
N LEU A 134 51.51 -2.95 13.28
CA LEU A 134 51.94 -3.60 14.53
C LEU A 134 51.76 -5.12 14.46
N LEU A 135 50.64 -5.60 13.91
CA LEU A 135 50.40 -7.02 13.71
C LEU A 135 51.42 -7.64 12.74
N ALA A 136 51.73 -6.94 11.65
CA ALA A 136 52.76 -7.35 10.70
C ALA A 136 54.15 -7.43 11.36
N ALA A 137 54.53 -6.42 12.15
CA ALA A 137 55.79 -6.39 12.89
C ALA A 137 55.91 -7.52 13.92
N ALA A 138 54.78 -7.99 14.47
CA ALA A 138 54.72 -9.14 15.37
C ALA A 138 54.77 -10.51 14.65
N GLY A 139 55.01 -10.54 13.33
CA GLY A 139 55.10 -11.76 12.54
C GLY A 139 53.76 -12.43 12.26
N MET A 140 52.63 -11.77 12.57
CA MET A 140 51.31 -12.25 12.20
C MET A 140 51.06 -11.93 10.72
N LYS A 141 50.55 -12.90 9.96
CA LYS A 141 50.15 -12.69 8.57
C LYS A 141 49.00 -11.68 8.54
N SER A 142 49.29 -10.41 8.24
CA SER A 142 48.28 -9.41 7.90
C SER A 142 48.30 -9.14 6.40
N SER A 143 47.11 -8.87 5.84
CA SER A 143 46.98 -8.28 4.52
C SER A 143 47.76 -6.97 4.45
N ALA A 144 48.14 -6.52 3.24
CA ALA A 144 48.81 -5.23 3.06
C ALA A 144 48.09 -4.10 3.81
N VAL A 145 48.87 -3.25 4.50
CA VAL A 145 48.36 -2.10 5.26
C VAL A 145 47.55 -1.20 4.34
N ARG A 146 46.30 -0.93 4.71
CA ARG A 146 45.40 -0.09 3.90
C ARG A 146 44.98 1.14 4.68
N PHE A 147 45.20 2.33 4.09
CA PHE A 147 44.83 3.62 4.68
C PHE A 147 43.39 4.05 4.40
N ALA A 148 42.64 3.24 3.64
CA ALA A 148 41.23 3.46 3.38
C ALA A 148 40.44 2.14 3.40
N ARG A 149 39.15 2.22 3.68
CA ARG A 149 38.20 1.11 3.54
C ARG A 149 37.06 1.55 2.63
N THR A 150 36.67 0.66 1.71
CA THR A 150 35.50 0.90 0.87
C THR A 150 34.24 0.74 1.71
N VAL A 151 33.44 1.80 1.76
CA VAL A 151 32.08 1.78 2.29
C VAL A 151 31.13 1.72 1.11
N SER A 152 30.19 0.78 1.13
CA SER A 152 29.13 0.71 0.13
C SER A 152 27.79 0.42 0.76
N ALA A 153 26.76 0.95 0.11
CA ALA A 153 25.36 0.65 0.37
C ALA A 153 24.66 0.44 -0.97
N SER A 154 23.55 -0.29 -0.94
CA SER A 154 22.68 -0.47 -2.10
C SER A 154 21.23 -0.37 -1.68
N ALA A 155 20.40 0.00 -2.64
CA ALA A 155 18.96 0.05 -2.48
C ALA A 155 18.30 -0.39 -3.78
N ARG A 156 17.10 -0.97 -3.66
CA ARG A 156 16.25 -1.25 -4.81
C ARG A 156 14.89 -0.59 -4.62
N ALA A 157 14.43 0.10 -5.64
CA ALA A 157 13.08 0.64 -5.69
C ALA A 157 12.28 0.01 -6.82
N GLU A 158 10.99 -0.19 -6.61
CA GLU A 158 10.03 -0.72 -7.58
C GLU A 158 8.88 0.26 -7.81
N LYS A 159 8.38 0.32 -9.04
CA LYS A 159 7.18 1.09 -9.41
C LYS A 159 5.96 0.18 -9.55
N LEU A 160 4.93 0.44 -8.76
CA LEU A 160 3.71 -0.35 -8.67
C LEU A 160 2.48 0.51 -8.98
N VAL A 161 1.59 0.01 -9.83
CA VAL A 161 0.32 0.68 -10.14
C VAL A 161 -0.82 0.01 -9.40
N HIS A 162 -1.78 0.81 -8.96
CA HIS A 162 -3.07 0.29 -8.54
C HIS A 162 -3.81 -0.27 -9.76
N LEU A 163 -4.22 -1.53 -9.68
CA LEU A 163 -5.04 -2.18 -10.69
C LEU A 163 -6.52 -1.96 -10.35
N PRO A 164 -7.38 -1.68 -11.35
CA PRO A 164 -8.80 -1.49 -11.11
C PRO A 164 -9.42 -2.71 -10.47
N MET A 165 -10.21 -2.48 -9.41
CA MET A 165 -10.88 -3.56 -8.70
C MET A 165 -12.37 -3.55 -8.95
N SER A 166 -12.97 -4.72 -9.12
CA SER A 166 -14.42 -4.84 -9.16
C SER A 166 -14.85 -5.65 -7.93
N LEU A 167 -16.06 -5.42 -7.43
CA LEU A 167 -16.68 -6.46 -6.61
C LEU A 167 -17.08 -7.63 -7.51
N GLY A 168 -17.61 -7.42 -8.72
CA GLY A 168 -18.16 -8.53 -9.51
C GLY A 168 -19.12 -9.41 -8.69
N GLY A 169 -19.41 -10.64 -9.12
CA GLY A 169 -20.30 -11.52 -8.32
C GLY A 169 -21.78 -11.11 -8.37
N PRO A 170 -22.60 -11.52 -7.38
CA PRO A 170 -23.97 -11.04 -7.20
C PRO A 170 -24.04 -9.56 -6.76
N PHE A 171 -23.04 -8.74 -7.10
CA PHE A 171 -23.01 -7.31 -6.83
C PHE A 171 -24.14 -6.58 -7.59
N GLY A 172 -24.78 -5.63 -6.90
CA GLY A 172 -26.04 -5.03 -7.36
C GLY A 172 -27.28 -5.88 -7.07
N ILE A 173 -27.13 -6.97 -6.31
CA ILE A 173 -28.23 -7.69 -5.66
C ILE A 173 -28.23 -7.29 -4.19
N SER A 174 -29.33 -6.71 -3.71
CA SER A 174 -29.49 -6.29 -2.32
C SER A 174 -29.92 -7.42 -1.40
N ASP A 175 -30.24 -8.60 -1.92
CA ASP A 175 -30.60 -9.77 -1.10
C ASP A 175 -29.37 -10.30 -0.35
N PRO A 176 -29.28 -10.11 0.98
CA PRO A 176 -28.10 -10.51 1.76
C PRO A 176 -27.91 -12.03 1.83
N ASN A 177 -28.90 -12.83 1.40
CA ASN A 177 -28.75 -14.28 1.31
C ASN A 177 -28.09 -14.71 -0.02
N LYS A 178 -28.05 -13.81 -1.02
CA LYS A 178 -27.41 -14.02 -2.32
C LYS A 178 -26.09 -13.27 -2.42
N ALA A 179 -26.02 -12.06 -1.85
CA ALA A 179 -24.86 -11.20 -1.81
C ALA A 179 -24.63 -10.74 -0.36
N PRO A 180 -23.93 -11.52 0.47
CA PRO A 180 -23.72 -11.16 1.87
C PRO A 180 -22.72 -9.99 2.06
N SER A 181 -22.18 -9.43 0.98
CA SER A 181 -21.26 -8.28 1.02
C SER A 181 -21.66 -7.14 0.08
N ASN A 182 -21.33 -5.92 0.47
CA ASN A 182 -21.63 -4.66 -0.19
C ASN A 182 -20.44 -3.69 -0.10
N LEU A 183 -20.49 -2.58 -0.85
CA LEU A 183 -19.55 -1.48 -0.65
C LEU A 183 -19.85 -0.80 0.67
N SER A 184 -18.85 -0.21 1.29
CA SER A 184 -19.07 0.57 2.49
C SER A 184 -18.18 1.79 2.58
N VAL A 185 -18.55 2.72 3.46
CA VAL A 185 -17.74 3.86 3.88
C VAL A 185 -18.05 4.13 5.34
N PHE A 186 -17.03 4.26 6.18
CA PHE A 186 -17.24 4.62 7.57
C PHE A 186 -17.30 6.12 7.75
N GLY A 187 -18.11 6.55 8.72
CA GLY A 187 -18.10 7.91 9.21
C GLY A 187 -16.68 8.37 9.60
N PRO A 188 -16.30 9.62 9.34
CA PRO A 188 -14.95 10.10 9.60
C PRO A 188 -14.54 10.05 11.08
N ASP A 189 -15.51 9.94 11.99
CA ASP A 189 -15.31 9.88 13.43
C ASP A 189 -15.35 8.43 13.98
N ALA A 190 -15.47 7.43 13.10
CA ALA A 190 -15.42 6.03 13.45
C ALA A 190 -14.03 5.58 13.93
N TYR A 191 -13.95 4.35 14.42
CA TYR A 191 -12.68 3.75 14.79
C TYR A 191 -11.92 3.28 13.55
N TYR A 192 -10.65 3.67 13.46
CA TYR A 192 -9.74 3.22 12.39
C TYR A 192 -9.65 1.70 12.25
N ASN A 193 -9.73 0.96 13.37
CA ASN A 193 -9.63 -0.49 13.37
C ASN A 193 -10.96 -1.20 13.09
N TYR A 194 -11.98 -0.50 12.59
CA TYR A 194 -13.21 -1.10 12.05
C TYR A 194 -13.09 -1.45 10.56
N GLY A 195 -11.87 -1.61 10.03
CA GLY A 195 -11.67 -2.10 8.67
C GLY A 195 -11.78 -1.04 7.58
N ASP A 196 -11.78 0.26 7.95
CA ASP A 196 -11.74 1.38 7.00
C ASP A 196 -10.59 2.36 7.34
N PRO A 197 -9.42 2.19 6.70
CA PRO A 197 -8.23 2.98 6.94
C PRO A 197 -8.25 4.32 6.18
N TYR A 198 -9.21 4.55 5.28
CA TYR A 198 -9.20 5.74 4.43
C TYR A 198 -10.29 6.75 4.80
N SER A 199 -11.47 6.31 5.25
CA SER A 199 -12.55 7.25 5.59
C SER A 199 -12.42 7.85 6.99
N THR A 200 -11.73 7.16 7.90
CA THR A 200 -11.59 7.59 9.30
C THR A 200 -10.47 8.61 9.46
N ARG A 201 -10.77 9.77 10.07
CA ARG A 201 -9.80 10.88 10.22
C ARG A 201 -8.70 10.59 11.23
N PHE A 202 -8.96 9.69 12.16
CA PHE A 202 -8.09 9.44 13.31
C PHE A 202 -7.76 7.98 13.43
N ARG A 203 -6.52 7.70 13.83
CA ARG A 203 -6.07 6.37 14.24
C ARG A 203 -6.73 5.97 15.56
N GLN A 204 -6.59 4.69 15.93
CA GLN A 204 -7.11 4.15 17.18
C GLN A 204 -6.71 4.95 18.44
N ASN A 205 -5.51 5.53 18.44
CA ASN A 205 -4.96 6.31 19.54
C ASN A 205 -5.37 7.80 19.52
N GLY A 206 -6.21 8.20 18.56
CA GLY A 206 -6.69 9.57 18.37
C GLY A 206 -5.75 10.52 17.62
N ASP A 207 -4.61 10.02 17.12
CA ASP A 207 -3.73 10.79 16.24
C ASP A 207 -4.30 10.89 14.82
N GLU A 208 -3.85 11.87 14.03
CA GLU A 208 -4.27 12.05 12.64
C GLU A 208 -3.93 10.82 11.79
N ASN A 209 -4.86 10.44 10.93
CA ASN A 209 -4.69 9.34 10.00
C ASN A 209 -4.13 9.84 8.66
N PRO A 210 -2.85 9.58 8.34
CA PRO A 210 -2.27 10.03 7.07
C PRO A 210 -2.89 9.34 5.84
N LEU A 211 -3.56 8.20 6.01
CA LEU A 211 -4.25 7.53 4.91
C LEU A 211 -5.56 8.24 4.55
N TYR A 212 -6.25 8.84 5.53
CA TYR A 212 -7.37 9.75 5.24
C TYR A 212 -6.90 10.95 4.42
N ASP A 213 -5.78 11.58 4.81
CA ASP A 213 -5.24 12.73 4.08
C ASP A 213 -4.80 12.37 2.65
N LYS A 214 -4.36 11.13 2.42
CA LYS A 214 -3.96 10.63 1.09
C LYS A 214 -5.13 10.67 0.10
N THR A 215 -6.33 10.31 0.55
CA THR A 215 -7.53 10.22 -0.30
C THR A 215 -8.53 11.35 -0.08
N ASP A 216 -8.28 12.21 0.92
CA ASP A 216 -9.28 13.09 1.54
C ASP A 216 -10.56 12.32 1.91
N GLY A 217 -10.44 11.09 2.42
CA GLY A 217 -11.58 10.25 2.79
C GLY A 217 -12.44 9.75 1.65
N TYR A 218 -11.99 9.86 0.39
CA TYR A 218 -12.74 9.38 -0.77
C TYR A 218 -12.37 7.96 -1.17
N TYR A 219 -13.39 7.13 -1.41
CA TYR A 219 -13.31 5.98 -2.29
C TYR A 219 -13.76 6.38 -3.70
N ASN A 220 -12.98 6.01 -4.72
CA ASN A 220 -13.22 6.43 -6.09
C ASN A 220 -13.52 5.21 -6.97
N TYR A 221 -14.57 5.31 -7.78
CA TYR A 221 -15.00 4.26 -8.70
C TYR A 221 -15.05 4.80 -10.12
N ASN A 222 -14.38 4.13 -11.06
CA ASN A 222 -14.46 4.45 -12.48
C ASN A 222 -15.65 3.72 -13.11
N LEU A 223 -16.46 4.45 -13.85
CA LEU A 223 -17.58 3.97 -14.65
C LEU A 223 -17.20 4.12 -16.14
N THR A 224 -17.18 3.01 -16.89
CA THR A 224 -16.90 3.07 -18.34
C THR A 224 -18.20 3.01 -19.14
N VAL A 225 -18.49 4.05 -19.92
CA VAL A 225 -19.59 4.05 -20.91
C VAL A 225 -19.01 3.73 -22.30
N PRO A 226 -19.43 2.64 -22.95
CA PRO A 226 -18.87 2.22 -24.24
C PRO A 226 -19.22 3.21 -25.36
N ALA A 227 -18.31 3.36 -26.34
CA ALA A 227 -18.49 4.31 -27.44
C ALA A 227 -19.74 4.06 -28.29
N ASN A 228 -20.17 2.80 -28.39
CA ASN A 228 -21.37 2.38 -29.12
C ASN A 228 -22.62 2.30 -28.23
N TYR A 229 -22.60 2.85 -27.00
CA TYR A 229 -23.71 2.77 -26.06
C TYR A 229 -25.03 3.23 -26.68
N THR A 230 -25.05 4.45 -27.23
CA THR A 230 -26.28 5.04 -27.78
C THR A 230 -26.89 4.19 -28.90
N SER A 231 -26.04 3.67 -29.79
CA SER A 231 -26.49 2.79 -30.87
C SER A 231 -26.92 1.40 -30.40
N SER A 232 -26.22 0.81 -29.41
CA SER A 232 -26.47 -0.57 -28.96
C SER A 232 -27.67 -0.66 -28.02
N GLN A 233 -27.90 0.38 -27.22
CA GLN A 233 -29.01 0.42 -26.27
C GLN A 233 -30.24 1.13 -26.82
N ASN A 234 -30.09 1.89 -27.91
CA ASN A 234 -31.09 2.83 -28.41
C ASN A 234 -31.52 3.81 -27.31
N ASP A 235 -30.52 4.34 -26.59
CA ASP A 235 -30.71 5.15 -25.41
C ASP A 235 -29.55 6.13 -25.26
N LYS A 236 -29.86 7.39 -24.99
CA LYS A 236 -28.85 8.44 -24.81
C LYS A 236 -28.60 8.79 -23.35
N PHE A 237 -29.32 8.16 -22.44
CA PHE A 237 -29.14 8.35 -21.01
C PHE A 237 -28.44 7.14 -20.40
N VAL A 238 -27.43 7.41 -19.58
CA VAL A 238 -26.86 6.43 -18.66
C VAL A 238 -27.34 6.79 -17.27
N HIS A 239 -28.13 5.90 -16.68
CA HIS A 239 -28.70 6.05 -15.36
C HIS A 239 -27.80 5.40 -14.33
N ILE A 240 -27.32 6.17 -13.36
CA ILE A 240 -26.47 5.69 -12.27
C ILE A 240 -27.33 5.64 -11.00
N GLN A 241 -27.43 4.47 -10.38
CA GLN A 241 -28.24 4.25 -9.20
C GLN A 241 -27.38 3.77 -8.04
N ILE A 242 -27.78 4.19 -6.84
CA ILE A 242 -27.16 3.85 -5.57
C ILE A 242 -28.19 3.08 -4.76
N PHE A 243 -27.85 1.88 -4.30
CA PHE A 243 -28.67 1.17 -3.34
C PHE A 243 -28.29 1.65 -1.95
N ASP A 244 -29.30 1.96 -1.13
CA ASP A 244 -29.13 2.36 0.27
C ASP A 244 -28.11 3.50 0.44
N PRO A 245 -28.37 4.68 -0.14
CA PRO A 245 -27.38 5.76 -0.14
C PRO A 245 -27.21 6.43 1.23
N ASP A 246 -28.15 6.23 2.17
CA ASP A 246 -28.05 6.70 3.55
C ASP A 246 -27.40 5.68 4.47
N SER A 247 -26.99 6.12 5.66
CA SER A 247 -26.47 5.23 6.71
C SER A 247 -27.61 4.77 7.63
N TYR A 248 -27.25 3.93 8.61
CA TYR A 248 -28.06 3.52 9.75
C TYR A 248 -29.11 4.56 10.18
N SER A 249 -30.37 4.12 10.24
CA SER A 249 -31.52 4.90 10.67
C SER A 249 -32.18 4.25 11.90
N PRO A 250 -32.29 4.93 13.05
CA PRO A 250 -32.93 4.37 14.25
C PRO A 250 -34.35 3.81 14.07
N ASN A 251 -35.03 4.17 12.98
CA ASN A 251 -36.38 3.74 12.62
C ASN A 251 -36.45 2.92 11.32
N GLY A 252 -35.30 2.57 10.73
CA GLY A 252 -35.15 1.79 9.51
C GLY A 252 -35.02 0.28 9.75
N THR A 253 -34.93 -0.48 8.66
CA THR A 253 -34.63 -1.93 8.75
C THR A 253 -33.13 -2.23 8.75
N ASP A 254 -32.30 -1.26 8.35
CA ASP A 254 -30.84 -1.17 8.46
C ASP A 254 -30.08 -2.48 8.28
N LYS A 255 -30.45 -3.26 7.25
CA LYS A 255 -29.78 -4.55 7.01
C LYS A 255 -28.43 -4.42 6.34
N PHE A 256 -28.11 -3.24 5.79
CA PHE A 256 -26.89 -2.96 5.04
C PHE A 256 -25.88 -2.12 5.81
N ASP A 257 -26.32 -1.44 6.86
CA ASP A 257 -25.50 -0.54 7.66
C ASP A 257 -25.06 -1.17 8.98
N GLU A 258 -23.92 -0.68 9.48
CA GLU A 258 -23.44 -1.01 10.81
C GLU A 258 -23.50 0.21 11.74
N TYR A 259 -24.31 0.09 12.80
CA TYR A 259 -24.36 1.10 13.86
C TYR A 259 -23.03 1.18 14.60
N ARG A 260 -22.41 2.36 14.61
CA ARG A 260 -21.24 2.65 15.44
C ARG A 260 -21.38 3.97 16.19
N THR A 261 -20.68 4.05 17.30
CA THR A 261 -20.54 5.28 18.09
C THR A 261 -19.22 5.97 17.76
N PRO A 262 -19.15 7.32 17.79
CA PRO A 262 -17.91 8.05 17.59
C PRO A 262 -16.79 7.59 18.53
N ASN A 263 -15.57 7.51 18.02
CA ASN A 263 -14.42 7.10 18.83
C ASN A 263 -14.12 8.18 19.88
N PRO A 264 -14.23 7.89 21.19
CA PRO A 264 -14.03 8.87 22.26
C PRO A 264 -12.55 9.25 22.45
N ALA A 265 -11.61 8.45 21.91
CA ALA A 265 -10.18 8.72 21.97
C ALA A 265 -9.71 9.75 20.94
N ASN A 266 -10.55 10.08 19.95
CA ASN A 266 -10.26 11.12 18.97
C ASN A 266 -9.98 12.42 19.73
N LYS A 267 -8.83 13.05 19.45
CA LYS A 267 -8.43 14.32 20.07
C LYS A 267 -9.23 15.48 19.45
N TYR A 268 -10.56 15.40 19.51
CA TYR A 268 -11.54 16.33 18.94
C TYR A 268 -11.28 17.81 19.29
N ASN A 269 -10.62 18.06 20.42
CA ASN A 269 -10.60 19.38 21.07
C ASN A 269 -9.82 20.48 20.33
N ASN A 270 -8.89 20.17 19.42
CA ASN A 270 -7.93 21.20 18.97
C ASN A 270 -8.00 21.56 17.48
N LYS A 271 -8.81 20.89 16.63
CA LYS A 271 -8.84 21.16 15.16
C LYS A 271 -10.22 21.41 14.50
N LYS A 272 -11.34 21.49 15.27
CA LYS A 272 -12.73 21.92 14.89
C LYS A 272 -13.49 21.06 13.85
N PRO A 273 -14.85 21.08 13.76
CA PRO A 273 -15.88 21.87 14.50
C PRO A 273 -16.75 21.09 15.55
N GLN A 274 -17.57 21.84 16.31
CA GLN A 274 -18.42 21.41 17.46
C GLN A 274 -19.55 20.38 17.19
N LYS A 275 -19.65 19.78 15.99
CA LYS A 275 -20.86 19.05 15.53
C LYS A 275 -20.69 17.56 15.22
N HIS A 276 -19.56 16.96 15.54
CA HIS A 276 -19.18 15.63 15.04
C HIS A 276 -19.28 14.52 16.10
N ASN A 277 -20.47 14.37 16.71
CA ASN A 277 -20.75 13.36 17.74
C ASN A 277 -22.02 12.55 17.43
N LYS A 278 -22.40 12.45 16.15
CA LYS A 278 -23.58 11.68 15.76
C LYS A 278 -23.19 10.27 15.33
N ASN A 279 -24.08 9.32 15.60
CA ASN A 279 -23.87 7.94 15.19
C ASN A 279 -24.09 7.81 13.69
N THR A 280 -25.16 8.40 13.15
CA THR A 280 -25.48 8.35 11.71
C THR A 280 -24.39 9.00 10.87
N THR A 281 -24.15 8.46 9.69
CA THR A 281 -23.12 8.93 8.76
C THR A 281 -23.75 9.68 7.60
N THR A 282 -23.21 10.87 7.32
CA THR A 282 -23.58 11.62 6.12
C THR A 282 -22.61 11.32 5.00
N THR A 283 -23.13 10.75 3.91
CA THR A 283 -22.37 10.33 2.74
C THR A 283 -22.64 11.25 1.57
N VAL A 284 -21.57 11.65 0.88
CA VAL A 284 -21.61 12.42 -0.35
C VAL A 284 -21.18 11.52 -1.51
N TYR A 285 -21.98 11.54 -2.57
CA TYR A 285 -21.70 10.90 -3.84
C TYR A 285 -21.51 11.99 -4.89
N GLU A 286 -20.33 12.06 -5.49
CA GLU A 286 -20.04 13.00 -6.57
C GLU A 286 -19.87 12.26 -7.89
N LEU A 287 -20.43 12.82 -8.95
CA LEU A 287 -20.23 12.33 -10.31
C LEU A 287 -19.31 13.27 -11.08
N TRP A 288 -18.28 12.72 -11.72
CA TRP A 288 -17.24 13.46 -12.41
C TRP A 288 -17.01 12.94 -13.83
N LYS A 289 -16.58 13.84 -14.72
CA LYS A 289 -16.12 13.53 -16.08
C LYS A 289 -14.93 14.43 -16.41
N ASP A 290 -13.85 13.85 -16.90
CA ASP A 290 -12.64 14.56 -17.34
C ASP A 290 -12.10 15.56 -16.29
N GLY A 291 -12.09 15.14 -15.02
CA GLY A 291 -11.61 15.96 -13.90
C GLY A 291 -12.54 17.12 -13.51
N LYS A 292 -13.78 17.15 -14.01
CA LYS A 292 -14.81 18.13 -13.62
C LYS A 292 -16.01 17.46 -12.97
N LYS A 293 -16.48 18.02 -11.86
CA LYS A 293 -17.70 17.57 -11.19
C LYS A 293 -18.91 17.93 -12.06
N ILE A 294 -19.73 16.94 -12.35
CA ILE A 294 -21.03 17.06 -13.04
C ILE A 294 -22.09 17.44 -12.02
N THR A 295 -22.21 16.63 -10.96
CA THR A 295 -23.23 16.78 -9.91
C THR A 295 -22.74 16.14 -8.61
N GLU A 296 -23.46 16.39 -7.53
CA GLU A 296 -23.31 15.72 -6.24
C GLU A 296 -24.67 15.45 -5.61
N ALA A 297 -24.72 14.42 -4.78
CA ALA A 297 -25.85 14.14 -3.91
C ALA A 297 -25.34 13.83 -2.49
N THR A 298 -26.11 14.24 -1.49
CA THR A 298 -25.77 14.03 -0.08
C THR A 298 -26.93 13.34 0.61
N TYR A 299 -26.60 12.29 1.34
CA TYR A 299 -27.55 11.49 2.10
C TYR A 299 -27.08 11.42 3.55
N ASP A 300 -28.01 11.67 4.46
CA ASP A 300 -27.90 11.42 5.90
C ASP A 300 -29.05 10.44 6.25
N ASP A 301 -29.35 10.19 7.52
CA ASP A 301 -30.52 9.38 7.95
C ASP A 301 -31.81 9.79 7.21
N ASN A 302 -32.20 9.01 6.21
CA ASN A 302 -33.34 9.29 5.34
C ASN A 302 -34.13 8.00 5.04
N PRO A 303 -35.13 7.66 5.88
CA PRO A 303 -35.92 6.45 5.73
C PRO A 303 -36.62 6.26 4.37
N SER A 304 -36.73 7.32 3.56
CA SER A 304 -37.31 7.21 2.21
C SER A 304 -36.38 6.47 1.22
N THR A 305 -35.07 6.52 1.44
CA THR A 305 -34.03 5.94 0.57
C THR A 305 -33.49 4.59 1.07
N ASN A 306 -33.75 4.27 2.34
CA ASN A 306 -33.32 3.02 2.99
C ASN A 306 -33.74 1.76 2.21
N GLU A 307 -32.76 0.86 2.00
CA GLU A 307 -32.88 -0.44 1.33
C GLU A 307 -33.53 -0.36 -0.08
N LYS A 308 -33.25 0.71 -0.84
CA LYS A 308 -33.78 0.89 -2.20
C LYS A 308 -32.73 1.42 -3.17
N TRP A 309 -32.93 1.09 -4.44
CA TRP A 309 -32.24 1.76 -5.54
C TRP A 309 -32.80 3.16 -5.73
N VAL A 310 -31.92 4.14 -5.55
CA VAL A 310 -32.20 5.56 -5.76
C VAL A 310 -31.37 6.03 -6.94
N GLU A 311 -31.99 6.81 -7.82
CA GLU A 311 -31.26 7.62 -8.80
C GLU A 311 -31.11 9.03 -8.22
N PRO A 312 -29.90 9.45 -7.81
CA PRO A 312 -29.72 10.79 -7.30
C PRO A 312 -29.98 11.86 -8.38
N PRO A 313 -30.40 13.08 -8.01
CA PRO A 313 -30.56 14.16 -8.97
C PRO A 313 -29.29 14.42 -9.81
N GLY A 314 -29.44 14.36 -11.14
CA GLY A 314 -28.35 14.58 -12.11
C GLY A 314 -27.45 13.36 -12.37
N PHE A 315 -27.80 12.18 -11.83
CA PHE A 315 -27.14 10.91 -12.13
C PHE A 315 -27.73 10.20 -13.37
N ASP A 316 -28.69 10.84 -14.05
CA ASP A 316 -29.21 10.52 -15.37
C ASP A 316 -28.39 11.23 -16.47
N VAL A 317 -27.23 10.67 -16.78
CA VAL A 317 -26.24 11.32 -17.66
C VAL A 317 -26.71 11.33 -19.11
N ASN A 318 -26.97 12.52 -19.66
CA ASN A 318 -27.19 12.70 -21.09
C ASN A 318 -25.87 12.63 -21.88
N LEU A 319 -25.70 11.58 -22.68
CA LEU A 319 -24.52 11.34 -23.49
C LEU A 319 -24.35 12.32 -24.65
N ASP A 320 -25.41 13.00 -25.10
CA ASP A 320 -25.29 14.09 -26.08
C ASP A 320 -24.49 15.27 -25.49
N THR A 321 -24.57 15.46 -24.17
CA THR A 321 -23.92 16.55 -23.45
C THR A 321 -22.51 16.18 -22.98
N TYR A 322 -22.36 15.01 -22.36
CA TYR A 322 -21.13 14.62 -21.67
C TYR A 322 -20.29 13.58 -22.42
N GLY A 323 -20.84 12.99 -23.49
CA GLY A 323 -20.18 11.99 -24.32
C GLY A 323 -20.04 10.61 -23.65
N THR A 324 -19.55 9.64 -24.40
CA THR A 324 -19.16 8.32 -23.87
C THR A 324 -17.76 8.35 -23.25
N GLY A 325 -17.33 7.25 -22.62
CA GLY A 325 -15.99 7.09 -22.07
C GLY A 325 -15.98 6.93 -20.55
N GLN A 326 -14.90 7.38 -19.92
CA GLN A 326 -14.68 7.21 -18.48
C GLN A 326 -15.39 8.31 -17.67
N TYR A 327 -16.19 7.90 -16.70
CA TYR A 327 -16.77 8.71 -15.65
C TYR A 327 -16.21 8.27 -14.30
N GLN A 328 -16.31 9.10 -13.29
CA GLN A 328 -15.86 8.76 -11.94
C GLN A 328 -16.96 9.07 -10.92
N ILE A 329 -17.25 8.10 -10.07
CA ILE A 329 -18.12 8.24 -8.90
C ILE A 329 -17.20 8.31 -7.68
N ARG A 330 -17.27 9.40 -6.92
CA ARG A 330 -16.46 9.59 -5.70
C ARG A 330 -17.39 9.54 -4.51
N VAL A 331 -17.07 8.71 -3.53
CA VAL A 331 -17.89 8.49 -2.33
C VAL A 331 -17.09 8.85 -1.10
N LYS A 332 -17.67 9.66 -0.21
CA LYS A 332 -17.03 10.08 1.04
C LYS A 332 -18.06 10.27 2.14
N ALA A 333 -17.74 9.80 3.33
CA ALA A 333 -18.43 10.21 4.55
C ALA A 333 -17.87 11.54 5.07
N ILE A 334 -18.73 12.53 5.29
CA ILE A 334 -18.33 13.88 5.71
C ILE A 334 -18.58 14.15 7.20
N ASP A 335 -19.44 13.35 7.83
CA ASP A 335 -19.84 13.45 9.24
C ASP A 335 -20.34 12.09 9.74
N GLY A 336 -20.22 11.81 11.04
CA GLY A 336 -20.74 10.60 11.67
C GLY A 336 -19.70 9.54 11.99
N ALA A 337 -20.18 8.40 12.51
CA ALA A 337 -19.33 7.28 12.94
C ALA A 337 -19.78 5.91 12.43
N SER A 338 -21.07 5.72 12.14
CA SER A 338 -21.59 4.48 11.57
C SER A 338 -20.99 4.17 10.21
N GLU A 339 -21.05 2.92 9.83
CA GLU A 339 -20.89 2.53 8.44
C GLU A 339 -22.12 2.97 7.64
N ASN A 340 -21.90 3.41 6.40
CA ASN A 340 -22.91 3.40 5.35
C ASN A 340 -22.56 2.27 4.37
N GLY A 341 -23.45 1.28 4.27
CA GLY A 341 -23.33 0.17 3.35
C GLY A 341 -24.18 0.38 2.10
N PHE A 342 -23.56 0.41 0.92
CA PHE A 342 -24.25 0.74 -0.33
C PHE A 342 -23.87 -0.18 -1.50
N LEU A 343 -24.60 -0.07 -2.62
CA LEU A 343 -24.23 -0.67 -3.90
C LEU A 343 -24.31 0.36 -5.02
N LEU A 344 -23.56 0.14 -6.10
CA LEU A 344 -23.54 1.00 -7.29
C LEU A 344 -23.95 0.19 -8.52
N ARG A 345 -24.77 0.78 -9.38
CA ARG A 345 -25.05 0.24 -10.71
C ARG A 345 -25.26 1.34 -11.73
N ALA A 346 -25.04 1.03 -13.00
CA ALA A 346 -25.29 1.96 -14.09
C ALA A 346 -25.84 1.22 -15.32
N GLY A 347 -26.81 1.81 -16.02
CA GLY A 347 -27.46 1.16 -17.15
C GLY A 347 -28.43 2.06 -17.92
N PRO A 348 -29.11 1.53 -18.95
CA PRO A 348 -30.04 2.29 -19.78
C PRO A 348 -31.40 2.48 -19.08
N THR A 349 -32.21 3.41 -19.56
CA THR A 349 -33.57 3.69 -19.07
C THR A 349 -34.42 2.43 -19.01
N LYS A 350 -34.32 1.55 -20.02
CA LYS A 350 -35.05 0.26 -20.04
C LYS A 350 -34.71 -0.67 -18.86
N GLY A 351 -33.54 -0.48 -18.23
CA GLY A 351 -33.12 -1.24 -17.07
C GLY A 351 -33.75 -0.78 -15.76
N LEU A 352 -34.23 0.47 -15.66
CA LEU A 352 -34.75 1.05 -14.42
C LEU A 352 -35.96 0.29 -13.84
N ASN A 353 -36.75 -0.33 -14.71
CA ASN A 353 -37.97 -1.05 -14.32
C ASN A 353 -37.73 -2.55 -14.05
N LEU A 354 -36.49 -3.02 -14.17
CA LEU A 354 -36.15 -4.42 -13.91
C LEU A 354 -35.95 -4.64 -12.42
N ASN A 355 -36.34 -5.82 -11.94
CA ASN A 355 -35.84 -6.29 -10.66
C ASN A 355 -34.33 -6.55 -10.76
N GLU A 356 -33.67 -6.65 -9.62
CA GLU A 356 -32.20 -6.76 -9.55
C GLU A 356 -31.64 -8.00 -10.27
N THR A 357 -32.35 -9.13 -10.22
CA THR A 357 -31.90 -10.36 -10.88
C THR A 357 -31.92 -10.19 -12.39
N ASP A 358 -33.02 -9.66 -12.93
CA ASP A 358 -33.14 -9.40 -14.37
C ASP A 358 -32.18 -8.31 -14.83
N TRP A 359 -32.00 -7.26 -14.03
CA TRP A 359 -31.02 -6.22 -14.30
C TRP A 359 -29.60 -6.77 -14.35
N ASN A 360 -29.18 -7.55 -13.33
CA ASN A 360 -27.84 -8.14 -13.27
C ASN A 360 -27.61 -9.13 -14.41
N ASN A 361 -28.64 -9.92 -14.79
CA ASN A 361 -28.56 -10.82 -15.94
C ASN A 361 -28.38 -10.09 -17.28
N GLN A 362 -28.98 -8.90 -17.44
CA GLN A 362 -29.00 -8.19 -18.73
C GLN A 362 -27.88 -7.15 -18.88
N PHE A 363 -27.51 -6.44 -17.82
CA PHE A 363 -26.59 -5.30 -17.86
C PHE A 363 -25.41 -5.41 -16.89
N GLY A 364 -25.48 -6.34 -15.93
CA GLY A 364 -24.47 -6.55 -14.90
C GLY A 364 -23.58 -7.76 -15.13
N ASP A 365 -22.84 -8.12 -14.09
CA ASP A 365 -21.99 -9.32 -14.07
C ASP A 365 -22.82 -10.49 -13.58
N LYS A 366 -23.50 -11.21 -14.49
CA LYS A 366 -24.46 -12.29 -14.24
C LYS A 366 -24.02 -13.25 -13.12
N GLY A 367 -24.35 -12.93 -11.87
CA GLY A 367 -23.84 -13.62 -10.67
C GLY A 367 -22.31 -13.79 -10.61
N GLY A 368 -21.53 -12.88 -11.21
CA GLY A 368 -20.07 -12.95 -11.28
C GLY A 368 -19.48 -13.84 -12.35
N THR A 369 -20.30 -14.34 -13.28
CA THR A 369 -19.90 -15.37 -14.24
C THR A 369 -19.90 -14.88 -15.69
N ALA A 370 -20.33 -13.65 -15.96
CA ALA A 370 -20.43 -13.13 -17.32
C ALA A 370 -19.89 -11.70 -17.41
N PRO A 371 -18.57 -11.52 -17.27
CA PRO A 371 -17.96 -10.20 -17.27
C PRO A 371 -18.16 -9.45 -18.60
N ASP A 372 -18.29 -10.18 -19.70
CA ASP A 372 -18.53 -9.62 -21.03
C ASP A 372 -19.97 -9.06 -21.19
N ASN A 373 -20.89 -9.41 -20.28
CA ASN A 373 -22.25 -8.88 -20.28
C ASN A 373 -22.35 -7.51 -19.59
N ILE A 374 -21.28 -7.06 -18.92
CA ILE A 374 -21.30 -5.81 -18.17
C ILE A 374 -21.30 -4.64 -19.15
N LEU A 375 -22.45 -3.97 -19.24
CA LEU A 375 -22.65 -2.90 -20.21
C LEU A 375 -21.87 -1.63 -19.85
N THR A 376 -21.88 -1.26 -18.57
CA THR A 376 -21.12 -0.11 -18.05
C THR A 376 -20.41 -0.51 -16.76
N PRO A 377 -19.18 -1.05 -16.85
CA PRO A 377 -18.48 -1.56 -15.69
C PRO A 377 -18.12 -0.43 -14.72
N ILE A 378 -18.32 -0.72 -13.43
CA ILE A 378 -17.89 0.11 -12.31
C ILE A 378 -16.76 -0.62 -11.58
N THR A 379 -15.61 0.05 -11.44
CA THR A 379 -14.43 -0.49 -10.76
C THR A 379 -13.85 0.51 -9.79
N ALA A 380 -13.55 0.10 -8.56
CA ALA A 380 -12.76 0.86 -7.62
C ALA A 380 -11.37 1.19 -8.20
N THR A 381 -10.91 2.41 -7.93
CA THR A 381 -9.60 2.93 -8.34
C THR A 381 -8.70 2.94 -7.11
N GLY A 382 -7.83 1.93 -7.00
CA GLY A 382 -6.93 1.80 -5.86
C GLY A 382 -7.44 0.85 -4.81
N ASP A 383 -8.41 1.31 -4.04
CA ASP A 383 -8.87 0.66 -2.83
C ASP A 383 -10.38 0.37 -2.92
N LEU A 384 -10.76 -0.84 -2.55
CA LEU A 384 -12.12 -1.34 -2.52
C LEU A 384 -12.51 -1.62 -1.07
N GLN A 385 -13.40 -0.79 -0.55
CA GLN A 385 -13.99 -0.97 0.77
C GLN A 385 -15.25 -1.83 0.69
N MET A 386 -15.33 -2.83 1.55
CA MET A 386 -16.49 -3.73 1.64
C MET A 386 -16.85 -4.08 3.07
N ASN A 387 -18.12 -4.43 3.28
CA ASN A 387 -18.66 -4.98 4.51
C ASN A 387 -19.41 -6.29 4.22
N PHE A 388 -19.51 -7.17 5.21
CA PHE A 388 -20.34 -8.36 5.23
C PHE A 388 -21.56 -8.15 6.14
N THR A 389 -22.73 -7.97 5.55
CA THR A 389 -24.00 -7.85 6.30
C THR A 389 -24.40 -9.15 7.00
N LYS A 390 -23.93 -10.28 6.49
CA LYS A 390 -24.15 -11.61 7.07
C LYS A 390 -22.91 -12.48 6.94
N SER A 391 -22.78 -13.43 7.86
CA SER A 391 -21.80 -14.50 7.74
C SER A 391 -22.03 -15.29 6.45
N GLY A 392 -20.98 -15.49 5.66
CA GLY A 392 -21.11 -16.14 4.36
C GLY A 392 -19.80 -16.23 3.60
N THR A 393 -19.93 -16.72 2.37
CA THR A 393 -18.84 -16.79 1.39
C THR A 393 -19.18 -15.85 0.25
N VAL A 394 -18.23 -14.99 -0.13
CA VAL A 394 -18.34 -14.15 -1.33
C VAL A 394 -17.20 -14.49 -2.25
N LYS A 395 -17.54 -14.78 -3.51
CA LYS A 395 -16.57 -14.84 -4.59
C LYS A 395 -16.69 -13.55 -5.39
N PHE A 396 -15.68 -12.70 -5.28
CA PHE A 396 -15.63 -11.43 -5.98
C PHE A 396 -14.48 -11.42 -7.00
N ARG A 397 -14.71 -10.71 -8.09
CA ARG A 397 -13.72 -10.55 -9.16
C ARG A 397 -12.83 -9.37 -8.82
N LEU A 398 -11.72 -9.64 -8.12
CA LEU A 398 -10.73 -8.65 -7.75
C LEU A 398 -10.35 -7.72 -8.90
N GLY A 399 -10.24 -8.21 -10.14
CA GLY A 399 -10.01 -7.36 -11.30
C GLY A 399 -9.58 -8.12 -12.54
N TYR A 400 -9.46 -7.41 -13.65
CA TYR A 400 -8.83 -7.93 -14.87
C TYR A 400 -7.32 -7.65 -14.83
N ILE A 401 -6.53 -8.71 -14.80
CA ILE A 401 -5.07 -8.67 -14.84
C ILE A 401 -4.65 -8.70 -16.31
N ASN A 402 -4.07 -7.62 -16.79
CA ASN A 402 -3.64 -7.48 -18.18
C ASN A 402 -2.38 -8.28 -18.51
N ALA A 403 -2.15 -8.49 -19.81
CA ALA A 403 -1.00 -9.25 -20.32
C ALA A 403 0.37 -8.65 -19.95
N ASN A 404 0.42 -7.37 -19.60
CA ASN A 404 1.67 -6.74 -19.17
C ASN A 404 2.11 -7.17 -17.76
N GLN A 405 1.27 -7.90 -17.01
CA GLN A 405 1.66 -8.53 -15.74
C GLN A 405 2.32 -9.91 -15.95
N ALA A 406 2.49 -10.36 -17.19
CA ALA A 406 3.17 -11.62 -17.47
C ALA A 406 4.61 -11.61 -16.91
N GLY A 407 4.95 -12.63 -16.12
CA GLY A 407 6.26 -12.74 -15.46
C GLY A 407 6.41 -11.86 -14.22
N HIS A 408 5.34 -11.19 -13.78
CA HIS A 408 5.35 -10.27 -12.65
C HIS A 408 4.50 -10.76 -11.48
N ASP A 409 4.82 -10.19 -10.33
CA ASP A 409 4.06 -10.36 -9.10
C ASP A 409 2.95 -9.29 -9.00
N VAL A 410 1.74 -9.74 -8.72
CA VAL A 410 0.60 -8.90 -8.35
C VAL A 410 0.35 -9.07 -6.87
N GLN A 411 0.17 -7.96 -6.17
CA GLN A 411 -0.04 -7.94 -4.74
C GLN A 411 -1.49 -7.63 -4.40
N VAL A 412 -2.06 -8.43 -3.49
CA VAL A 412 -3.38 -8.23 -2.91
C VAL A 412 -3.22 -7.83 -1.46
N SER A 413 -3.36 -6.53 -1.20
CA SER A 413 -3.27 -5.96 0.13
C SER A 413 -4.66 -5.87 0.76
N LYS A 414 -4.76 -6.17 2.05
CA LYS A 414 -6.01 -6.22 2.81
C LYS A 414 -5.84 -5.53 4.15
N PHE A 415 -6.83 -4.76 4.54
CA PHE A 415 -6.98 -4.16 5.85
C PHE A 415 -8.34 -4.61 6.39
N ASP A 416 -8.36 -5.40 7.47
CA ASP A 416 -9.54 -6.19 7.86
C ASP A 416 -9.74 -6.14 9.38
N VAL A 417 -10.99 -6.37 9.82
CA VAL A 417 -11.35 -6.57 11.23
C VAL A 417 -11.30 -8.04 11.65
N ASP A 418 -11.27 -8.96 10.68
CA ASP A 418 -11.19 -10.41 10.80
C ASP A 418 -12.36 -11.05 11.57
N VAL A 419 -13.55 -10.46 11.49
CA VAL A 419 -14.75 -10.93 12.20
C VAL A 419 -15.25 -12.20 11.54
N GLY A 420 -14.97 -13.36 12.17
CA GLY A 420 -15.45 -14.65 11.68
C GLY A 420 -14.78 -15.12 10.37
N SER A 421 -13.65 -14.51 10.01
CA SER A 421 -12.86 -14.82 8.82
C SER A 421 -12.25 -16.21 8.91
N LYS A 422 -12.40 -17.01 7.85
CA LYS A 422 -11.97 -18.42 7.83
C LYS A 422 -10.95 -18.72 6.75
N THR A 423 -11.21 -18.27 5.53
CA THR A 423 -10.36 -18.57 4.36
C THR A 423 -10.42 -17.46 3.33
N ILE A 424 -9.28 -17.22 2.68
CA ILE A 424 -9.18 -16.45 1.44
C ILE A 424 -8.55 -17.37 0.39
N THR A 425 -9.25 -17.59 -0.72
CA THR A 425 -8.75 -18.40 -1.84
C THR A 425 -8.70 -17.58 -3.11
N TYR A 426 -7.54 -17.56 -3.77
CA TYR A 426 -7.38 -16.88 -5.04
C TYR A 426 -7.50 -17.86 -6.21
N THR A 427 -8.19 -17.44 -7.26
CA THR A 427 -8.29 -18.19 -8.53
C THR A 427 -8.20 -17.23 -9.71
N THR A 428 -7.78 -17.73 -10.87
CA THR A 428 -7.71 -16.94 -12.10
C THR A 428 -8.49 -17.60 -13.25
N ASP A 429 -8.86 -16.79 -14.23
CA ASP A 429 -9.37 -17.24 -15.53
C ASP A 429 -8.64 -16.51 -16.66
N PRO A 430 -7.74 -17.16 -17.43
CA PRO A 430 -7.45 -18.60 -17.37
C PRO A 430 -6.75 -19.01 -16.08
N ALA A 431 -6.93 -20.26 -15.65
CA ALA A 431 -6.38 -20.76 -14.40
C ALA A 431 -4.84 -20.86 -14.44
N ILE A 432 -4.18 -20.42 -13.36
CA ILE A 432 -2.76 -20.63 -13.09
C ILE A 432 -2.59 -21.53 -11.86
N ALA A 433 -1.55 -22.36 -11.87
CA ALA A 433 -1.26 -23.29 -10.77
C ALA A 433 -0.41 -22.64 -9.67
N GLY A 434 -0.53 -23.15 -8.45
CA GLY A 434 0.39 -22.81 -7.36
C GLY A 434 0.13 -21.49 -6.65
N ILE A 435 -1.06 -20.88 -6.83
CA ILE A 435 -1.43 -19.71 -6.03
C ILE A 435 -1.61 -20.14 -4.57
N ALA A 436 -0.85 -19.54 -3.65
CA ALA A 436 -0.99 -19.79 -2.24
C ALA A 436 -2.34 -19.27 -1.72
N PRO A 437 -2.94 -19.91 -0.69
CA PRO A 437 -4.07 -19.33 0.03
C PRO A 437 -3.72 -17.96 0.58
N GLY A 438 -4.70 -17.06 0.60
CA GLY A 438 -4.51 -15.72 1.14
C GLY A 438 -4.36 -15.72 2.65
N VAL A 439 -3.54 -14.81 3.15
CA VAL A 439 -3.33 -14.60 4.58
C VAL A 439 -4.41 -13.67 5.11
N ILE A 440 -5.22 -14.18 6.04
CA ILE A 440 -6.15 -13.38 6.84
C ILE A 440 -5.31 -12.52 7.80
N PRO A 441 -5.56 -11.19 7.85
CA PRO A 441 -4.95 -10.32 8.86
C PRO A 441 -5.12 -10.82 10.31
N GLN A 442 -4.41 -10.21 11.25
CA GLN A 442 -4.60 -10.51 12.67
C GLN A 442 -5.71 -9.61 13.23
N PRO A 443 -6.66 -10.13 14.02
CA PRO A 443 -7.82 -9.36 14.44
C PRO A 443 -7.45 -8.08 15.20
N GLY A 444 -8.05 -6.96 14.81
CA GLY A 444 -8.11 -5.72 15.59
C GLY A 444 -6.84 -4.87 15.61
N ASP A 445 -5.88 -5.09 14.72
CA ASP A 445 -4.58 -4.40 14.76
C ASP A 445 -4.44 -3.21 13.80
N GLY A 446 -5.36 -3.03 12.86
CA GLY A 446 -5.25 -2.00 11.83
C GLY A 446 -3.96 -2.14 11.02
N ILE A 447 -3.53 -3.38 10.77
CA ILE A 447 -2.36 -3.73 9.99
C ILE A 447 -2.80 -4.26 8.63
N TRP A 448 -2.04 -3.86 7.61
CA TRP A 448 -2.20 -4.40 6.27
C TRP A 448 -1.55 -5.79 6.16
N SER A 449 -2.29 -6.77 5.63
CA SER A 449 -1.75 -8.03 5.13
C SER A 449 -1.58 -7.98 3.62
N THR A 450 -0.47 -8.46 3.09
CA THR A 450 -0.21 -8.47 1.64
C THR A 450 0.09 -9.87 1.15
N ASP A 451 -0.75 -10.38 0.25
CA ASP A 451 -0.46 -11.61 -0.49
C ASP A 451 0.20 -11.26 -1.82
N THR A 452 1.07 -12.15 -2.30
CA THR A 452 1.75 -12.00 -3.60
C THR A 452 1.40 -13.17 -4.50
N ILE A 453 0.94 -12.87 -5.71
CA ILE A 453 0.55 -13.84 -6.74
C ILE A 453 1.47 -13.64 -7.93
N HIS A 454 2.28 -14.65 -8.25
CA HIS A 454 3.15 -14.64 -9.40
C HIS A 454 2.39 -15.07 -10.66
N PHE A 455 2.40 -14.22 -11.70
CA PHE A 455 1.82 -14.53 -13.00
C PHE A 455 2.89 -15.08 -13.96
N PRO A 456 2.63 -16.18 -14.68
CA PRO A 456 3.62 -16.78 -15.57
C PRO A 456 3.93 -15.88 -16.77
N ASP A 457 5.12 -16.03 -17.37
CA ASP A 457 5.52 -15.33 -18.60
C ASP A 457 4.56 -15.54 -19.79
N THR A 458 3.77 -16.62 -19.75
CA THR A 458 2.78 -16.97 -20.76
C THR A 458 1.44 -16.27 -20.57
N TRP A 459 1.24 -15.52 -19.48
CA TRP A 459 -0.02 -14.83 -19.18
C TRP A 459 -0.43 -13.90 -20.32
N LYS A 460 -1.68 -14.04 -20.81
CA LYS A 460 -2.23 -13.23 -21.92
C LYS A 460 -3.31 -12.24 -21.48
N GLY A 461 -3.52 -12.15 -20.17
CA GLY A 461 -4.62 -11.39 -19.60
C GLY A 461 -5.76 -12.30 -19.16
N GLY A 462 -6.45 -11.90 -18.09
CA GLY A 462 -7.50 -12.71 -17.49
C GLY A 462 -8.02 -12.12 -16.18
N ASN A 463 -9.06 -12.73 -15.62
CA ASN A 463 -9.67 -12.27 -14.38
C ASN A 463 -8.98 -12.92 -13.17
N LEU A 464 -8.72 -12.12 -12.14
CA LEU A 464 -8.36 -12.60 -10.80
C LEU A 464 -9.60 -12.53 -9.91
N TYR A 465 -9.83 -13.60 -9.15
CA TYR A 465 -10.92 -13.72 -8.20
C TYR A 465 -10.39 -14.00 -6.80
N ALA A 466 -11.10 -13.48 -5.79
CA ALA A 466 -10.95 -13.89 -4.40
C ALA A 466 -12.27 -14.50 -3.93
N GLU A 467 -12.17 -15.66 -3.29
CA GLU A 467 -13.26 -16.24 -2.51
C GLU A 467 -12.94 -16.04 -1.03
N TYR A 468 -13.74 -15.21 -0.37
CA TYR A 468 -13.56 -14.81 1.02
C TYR A 468 -14.72 -15.30 1.88
N VAL A 469 -14.38 -15.94 3.01
CA VAL A 469 -15.35 -16.46 3.98
C VAL A 469 -15.21 -15.68 5.27
N ALA A 470 -16.26 -14.93 5.62
CA ALA A 470 -16.26 -14.02 6.77
C ALA A 470 -17.56 -14.09 7.59
N GLY A 471 -17.53 -13.44 8.75
CA GLY A 471 -18.64 -13.27 9.67
C GLY A 471 -19.51 -12.05 9.32
N ALA A 472 -20.58 -11.85 10.09
CA ALA A 472 -21.42 -10.66 9.94
C ALA A 472 -20.76 -9.47 10.65
N GLY A 473 -20.79 -8.29 10.02
CA GLY A 473 -20.05 -7.08 10.45
C GLY A 473 -18.57 -7.12 10.12
N ASP A 474 -18.13 -8.05 9.27
CA ASP A 474 -16.75 -8.08 8.79
C ASP A 474 -16.54 -7.01 7.73
N THR A 475 -15.71 -6.03 8.06
CA THR A 475 -15.38 -4.91 7.18
C THR A 475 -13.93 -5.01 6.76
N SER A 476 -13.68 -4.85 5.46
CA SER A 476 -12.33 -4.89 4.92
C SER A 476 -12.12 -3.94 3.75
N SER A 477 -10.92 -3.36 3.68
CA SER A 477 -10.39 -2.66 2.52
C SER A 477 -9.41 -3.53 1.78
N TRP A 478 -9.57 -3.60 0.46
CA TRP A 478 -8.71 -4.39 -0.40
C TRP A 478 -8.05 -3.47 -1.42
N SER A 479 -6.79 -3.69 -1.71
CA SER A 479 -6.13 -3.06 -2.85
C SER A 479 -5.34 -4.06 -3.67
N LEU A 480 -5.36 -3.84 -4.98
CA LEU A 480 -4.69 -4.66 -5.95
C LEU A 480 -3.60 -3.82 -6.59
N THR A 481 -2.36 -4.26 -6.51
CA THR A 481 -1.22 -3.56 -7.11
C THR A 481 -0.41 -4.50 -7.98
N GLY A 482 0.13 -4.00 -9.09
CA GLY A 482 0.94 -4.78 -10.02
C GLY A 482 2.02 -3.92 -10.66
N ALA A 483 2.78 -4.51 -11.58
CA ALA A 483 3.78 -3.79 -12.35
C ALA A 483 3.11 -2.76 -13.27
N GLY A 484 3.63 -1.53 -13.32
CA GLY A 484 3.11 -0.55 -14.27
C GLY A 484 3.89 0.75 -14.30
N GLU A 485 3.52 1.62 -15.24
CA GLU A 485 4.29 2.82 -15.60
C GLU A 485 3.89 4.06 -14.81
N ASP A 486 2.65 4.17 -14.35
CA ASP A 486 2.12 5.36 -13.67
C ASP A 486 1.77 5.06 -12.22
N GLY A 487 2.76 4.53 -11.50
CA GLY A 487 2.59 3.92 -10.19
C GLY A 487 3.30 4.63 -9.04
N GLU A 488 2.93 4.23 -7.83
CA GLU A 488 3.67 4.52 -6.61
C GLU A 488 5.03 3.82 -6.63
N VAL A 489 6.02 4.42 -5.97
CA VAL A 489 7.35 3.85 -5.87
C VAL A 489 7.63 3.48 -4.43
N ARG A 490 8.16 2.28 -4.20
CA ARG A 490 8.60 1.83 -2.88
C ARG A 490 10.01 1.25 -2.92
N LEU A 491 10.70 1.31 -1.78
CA LEU A 491 11.92 0.55 -1.55
C LEU A 491 11.59 -0.90 -1.23
N VAL A 492 12.37 -1.83 -1.78
CA VAL A 492 12.21 -3.28 -1.59
C VAL A 492 13.48 -3.98 -1.12
N GLU A 493 14.63 -3.29 -1.17
CA GLU A 493 15.93 -3.76 -0.69
C GLU A 493 16.73 -2.61 -0.08
#